data_AF-A0A7X0JXD8-F1
#
_entry.id   AF-A0A7X0JXD8-F1
#
_cell.length_a   1.000
_cell.length_b   1.000
_cell.length_c   1.000
_cell.angle_alpha   90.00
_cell.angle_beta   90.00
_cell.angle_gamma   90.00
#
_symmetry.space_group_name_H-M   'P 1'
#
loop_
_entity.id
_entity.type
_entity.pdbx_description
1 polymer ?
#
loop_
_entity_poly.entity_id
_entity_poly.type
_entity_poly.pdbx_seq_one_letter_code
_entity_poly.pdbx_strand_id
1 'polypeptide(L)'
;MSDQNLEQLFWSCVEESLSLANEKAQDADPGVVSEALMYAAARFATFVMAANSETQDDFVEDRSEYFKHLAGRFRDFLDDNFDDYGENYHQLLERPNTDEDQ
;
A
#
# COMPACT_ATOMS: atom_id res chain seq x y z
N MET A 1 -18.97 13.44 7.04
CA MET A 1 -18.44 13.37 5.66
C MET A 1 -19.19 12.26 4.94
N SER A 2 -19.52 12.42 3.65
CA SER A 2 -20.11 11.32 2.85
C SER A 2 -19.05 10.27 2.52
N ASP A 3 -19.49 9.03 2.30
CA ASP A 3 -18.59 7.91 1.93
C ASP A 3 -17.78 8.21 0.66
N GLN A 4 -18.39 8.89 -0.32
CA GLN A 4 -17.72 9.35 -1.54
C GLN A 4 -16.53 10.30 -1.28
N ASN A 5 -16.61 11.13 -0.23
CA ASN A 5 -15.51 12.04 0.10
C ASN A 5 -14.35 11.29 0.77
N LEU A 6 -14.63 10.20 1.49
CA LEU A 6 -13.61 9.37 2.12
C LEU A 6 -12.86 8.52 1.08
N GLU A 7 -13.58 7.98 0.11
CA GLU A 7 -12.99 7.24 -1.01
C GLU A 7 -12.08 8.14 -1.87
N GLN A 8 -12.54 9.35 -2.21
CA GLN A 8 -11.70 10.32 -2.92
C GLN A 8 -10.43 10.68 -2.15
N LEU A 9 -10.54 10.88 -0.84
CA LEU A 9 -9.40 11.16 0.02
C LEU A 9 -8.41 9.98 0.03
N PHE A 10 -8.92 8.75 0.15
CA PHE A 10 -8.10 7.54 0.10
C PHE A 10 -7.28 7.48 -1.19
N TRP A 11 -7.93 7.62 -2.35
CA TRP A 11 -7.24 7.57 -3.64
C TRP A 11 -6.26 8.73 -3.84
N SER A 12 -6.58 9.94 -3.36
CA SER A 12 -5.64 11.07 -3.37
C SER A 12 -4.37 10.73 -2.60
N CYS A 13 -4.50 10.14 -1.40
CA CYS A 13 -3.34 9.74 -0.60
C CYS A 13 -2.50 8.64 -1.29
N VAL A 14 -3.15 7.70 -1.98
CA VAL A 14 -2.45 6.66 -2.75
C VAL A 14 -1.64 7.29 -3.88
N GLU A 15 -2.26 8.14 -4.69
CA GLU A 15 -1.61 8.83 -5.82
C GLU A 15 -0.44 9.71 -5.37
N GLU A 16 -0.62 10.49 -4.30
CA GLU A 16 0.45 11.32 -3.74
C GLU A 16 1.63 10.47 -3.24
N SER A 17 1.34 9.32 -2.62
CA SER A 17 2.38 8.39 -2.16
C SER A 17 3.13 7.73 -3.32
N LEU A 18 2.43 7.33 -4.38
CA LEU A 18 3.01 6.77 -5.60
C LEU A 18 3.85 7.82 -6.35
N SER A 19 3.37 9.05 -6.44
CA SER A 19 4.10 10.16 -7.07
C SER A 19 5.45 10.38 -6.37
N LEU A 20 5.44 10.42 -5.02
CA LEU A 20 6.66 10.52 -4.24
C LEU A 20 7.59 9.32 -4.44
N ALA A 21 7.04 8.10 -4.45
CA ALA A 21 7.79 6.87 -4.70
C ALA A 21 8.52 6.93 -6.06
N ASN A 22 7.78 7.30 -7.10
CA ASN A 22 8.28 7.40 -8.47
C ASN A 22 9.36 8.47 -8.60
N GLU A 23 9.21 9.62 -7.92
CA GLU A 23 10.26 10.64 -7.85
C GLU A 23 11.55 10.07 -7.23
N LYS A 24 11.45 9.37 -6.10
CA LYS A 24 12.64 8.80 -5.43
C LYS A 24 13.27 7.65 -6.21
N ALA A 25 12.49 6.88 -6.96
CA ALA A 25 12.98 5.81 -7.81
C ALA A 25 13.78 6.31 -9.03
N GLN A 26 13.79 7.62 -9.33
CA GLN A 26 14.67 8.19 -10.37
C GLN A 26 16.15 8.19 -9.94
N ASP A 27 16.40 8.33 -8.63
CA ASP A 27 17.75 8.50 -8.07
C ASP A 27 18.18 7.33 -7.16
N ALA A 28 17.28 6.40 -6.83
CA ALA A 28 17.52 5.28 -5.93
C ALA A 28 16.97 3.95 -6.48
N ASP A 29 17.47 2.83 -5.96
CA ASP A 29 16.96 1.51 -6.29
C ASP A 29 15.45 1.40 -5.94
N PRO A 30 14.57 1.03 -6.89
CA PRO A 30 13.14 0.93 -6.63
C PRO A 30 12.77 -0.06 -5.51
N GLY A 31 13.57 -1.10 -5.31
CA GLY A 31 13.39 -2.05 -4.20
C GLY A 31 13.59 -1.37 -2.85
N VAL A 32 14.64 -0.56 -2.71
CA VAL A 32 14.89 0.25 -1.50
C VAL A 32 13.76 1.26 -1.26
N VAL A 33 13.27 1.92 -2.31
CA VAL A 33 12.15 2.86 -2.20
C VAL A 33 10.87 2.15 -1.75
N SER A 34 10.58 0.96 -2.31
CA SER A 34 9.46 0.12 -1.93
C SER A 34 9.52 -0.30 -0.46
N GLU A 35 10.67 -0.79 0.01
CA GLU A 35 10.87 -1.15 1.42
C GLU A 35 10.70 0.06 2.35
N ALA A 36 11.20 1.23 1.95
CA ALA A 36 11.06 2.45 2.73
C ALA A 36 9.59 2.90 2.85
N LEU A 37 8.80 2.81 1.77
CA LEU A 37 7.37 3.11 1.78
C LEU A 37 6.61 2.14 2.69
N MET A 38 6.90 0.83 2.59
CA MET A 38 6.31 -0.18 3.46
C MET A 38 6.61 0.12 4.94
N TYR A 39 7.85 0.49 5.26
CA TYR A 39 8.22 0.85 6.63
C TYR A 39 7.54 2.14 7.11
N ALA A 40 7.42 3.14 6.25
CA ALA A 40 6.69 4.37 6.56
C ALA A 40 5.21 4.09 6.86
N ALA A 41 4.55 3.26 6.05
CA ALA A 41 3.18 2.82 6.27
C ALA A 41 3.03 2.09 7.61
N ALA A 42 3.94 1.18 7.94
CA ALA A 42 3.94 0.47 9.23
C ALA A 42 4.06 1.41 10.44
N ARG A 43 4.93 2.44 10.33
CA ARG A 43 5.06 3.46 11.38
C ARG A 43 3.78 4.28 11.56
N PHE A 44 3.17 4.69 10.45
CA PHE A 44 1.93 5.46 10.48
C PHE A 44 0.77 4.63 11.05
N ALA A 45 0.62 3.38 10.61
CA ALA A 45 -0.38 2.44 11.13
C ALA A 45 -0.21 2.24 12.65
N THR A 46 1.02 2.02 13.11
CA THR A 46 1.31 1.87 14.55
C THR A 46 0.95 3.13 15.35
N PHE A 47 1.23 4.32 14.79
CA PHE A 47 0.81 5.58 15.40
C PHE A 47 -0.72 5.69 15.48
N VAL A 48 -1.45 5.35 14.40
CA VAL A 48 -2.91 5.36 14.38
C VAL A 48 -3.47 4.41 15.44
N MET A 49 -2.92 3.21 15.58
CA MET A 49 -3.32 2.28 16.65
C MET A 49 -3.11 2.91 18.02
N ALA A 50 -1.89 3.38 18.31
CA ALA A 50 -1.56 3.98 19.60
C ALA A 50 -2.42 5.23 19.92
N ALA A 51 -2.76 6.04 18.91
CA ALA A 51 -3.60 7.22 19.07
C ALA A 51 -5.08 6.89 19.32
N ASN A 52 -5.53 5.68 18.96
CA ASN A 52 -6.90 5.22 19.18
C ASN A 52 -7.05 4.29 20.40
N SER A 53 -5.95 3.83 21.00
CA SER A 53 -5.98 3.08 22.26
C SER A 53 -6.26 4.00 23.44
N GLU A 54 -7.11 3.54 24.38
CA GLU A 54 -7.44 4.33 25.58
C GLU A 54 -6.26 4.38 26.56
N THR A 55 -5.54 3.26 26.69
CA THR A 55 -4.37 3.14 27.55
C THR A 55 -3.19 2.48 26.83
N GLN A 56 -2.01 2.57 27.45
CA GLN A 56 -0.83 1.84 27.01
C GLN A 56 -1.04 0.32 27.06
N ASP A 57 -1.79 -0.18 28.04
CA ASP A 57 -2.06 -1.60 28.20
C ASP A 57 -2.95 -2.09 27.06
N ASP A 58 -4.02 -1.37 26.71
CA ASP A 58 -4.89 -1.69 25.57
C ASP A 58 -4.08 -1.72 24.26
N PHE A 59 -3.19 -0.75 24.04
CA PHE A 59 -2.30 -0.73 22.87
C PHE A 59 -1.43 -1.99 22.76
N VAL A 60 -0.97 -2.53 23.90
CA VAL A 60 -0.13 -3.72 23.92
C VAL A 60 -0.97 -5.00 23.76
N GLU A 61 -2.13 -5.08 24.44
CA GLU A 61 -3.04 -6.23 24.39
C GLU A 61 -3.64 -6.43 22.98
N ASP A 62 -4.06 -5.35 22.33
CA ASP A 62 -4.69 -5.40 21.00
C ASP A 62 -3.71 -5.63 19.84
N ARG A 63 -2.40 -5.64 20.12
CA ARG A 63 -1.34 -5.71 19.08
C ARG A 63 -1.54 -6.85 18.10
N SER A 64 -1.83 -8.05 18.61
CA SER A 64 -1.93 -9.23 17.76
C SER A 64 -3.12 -9.15 16.80
N GLU A 65 -4.25 -8.61 17.26
CA GLU A 65 -5.44 -8.46 16.43
C GLU A 65 -5.24 -7.36 15.39
N TYR A 66 -4.68 -6.23 15.81
CA TYR A 66 -4.35 -5.13 14.90
C TYR A 66 -3.38 -5.56 13.80
N PHE A 67 -2.33 -6.33 14.15
CA PHE A 67 -1.37 -6.84 13.16
C PHE A 67 -2.00 -7.81 12.19
N LYS A 68 -2.88 -8.70 12.67
CA LYS A 68 -3.63 -9.60 11.81
C LYS A 68 -4.52 -8.84 10.83
N HIS A 69 -5.20 -7.80 11.30
CA HIS A 69 -6.02 -6.95 10.45
C HIS A 69 -5.19 -6.23 9.38
N LEU A 70 -4.11 -5.55 9.79
CA LEU A 70 -3.25 -4.79 8.88
C LEU A 70 -2.59 -5.69 7.82
N ALA A 71 -2.06 -6.86 8.23
CA ALA A 71 -1.46 -7.82 7.32
C ALA A 71 -2.49 -8.41 6.36
N GLY A 72 -3.72 -8.67 6.83
CA GLY A 72 -4.84 -9.10 5.98
C GLY A 72 -5.19 -8.06 4.92
N ARG A 73 -5.38 -6.79 5.32
CA ARG A 73 -5.67 -5.70 4.39
C ARG A 73 -4.56 -5.48 3.36
N PHE A 74 -3.30 -5.53 3.79
CA PHE A 74 -2.17 -5.40 2.87
C PHE A 74 -2.11 -6.56 1.88
N ARG A 75 -2.42 -7.78 2.34
CA ARG A 75 -2.54 -8.93 1.46
C ARG A 75 -3.65 -8.74 0.42
N ASP A 76 -4.84 -8.28 0.81
CA ASP A 76 -5.92 -8.02 -0.14
C ASP A 76 -5.47 -7.05 -1.24
N PHE A 77 -4.78 -5.96 -0.86
CA PHE A 77 -4.24 -5.01 -1.84
C PHE A 77 -3.19 -5.62 -2.75
N LEU A 78 -2.32 -6.49 -2.24
CA LEU A 78 -1.36 -7.22 -3.06
C LEU A 78 -2.09 -8.12 -4.05
N ASP A 79 -3.05 -8.92 -3.58
CA ASP A 79 -3.82 -9.84 -4.42
C ASP A 79 -4.53 -9.06 -5.55
N ASP A 80 -5.21 -7.95 -5.24
CA ASP A 80 -5.86 -7.08 -6.24
C ASP A 80 -4.87 -6.54 -7.29
N ASN A 81 -3.67 -6.10 -6.87
CA ASN A 81 -2.65 -5.60 -7.80
C ASN A 81 -2.00 -6.73 -8.60
N PHE A 82 -1.80 -7.92 -8.01
CA PHE A 82 -1.26 -9.07 -8.72
C PHE A 82 -2.20 -9.54 -9.81
N ASP A 83 -3.49 -9.56 -9.54
CA ASP A 83 -4.52 -9.91 -10.53
C ASP A 83 -4.51 -8.87 -11.67
N ASP A 84 -4.48 -7.57 -11.37
CA ASP A 84 -4.40 -6.51 -12.39
C ASP A 84 -3.13 -6.61 -13.25
N TYR A 85 -1.96 -6.81 -12.63
CA TYR A 85 -0.72 -7.04 -13.37
C TYR A 85 -0.72 -8.36 -14.14
N GLY A 86 -1.46 -9.38 -13.70
CA GLY A 86 -1.64 -10.63 -14.42
C GLY A 86 -2.47 -10.44 -15.70
N GLU A 87 -3.52 -9.61 -15.64
CA GLU A 87 -4.40 -9.32 -16.77
C GLU A 87 -3.80 -8.27 -17.73
N ASN A 88 -3.10 -7.27 -17.20
CA ASN A 88 -2.66 -6.08 -17.94
C ASN A 88 -1.13 -5.95 -18.02
N TYR A 89 -0.38 -7.04 -17.84
CA TYR A 89 1.08 -7.07 -17.73
C TYR A 89 1.81 -6.23 -18.79
N HIS A 90 1.47 -6.43 -20.06
CA HIS A 90 2.10 -5.76 -21.20
C HIS A 90 1.77 -4.27 -21.24
N GLN A 91 0.52 -3.91 -20.94
CA GLN A 91 0.08 -2.51 -20.92
C GLN A 91 0.74 -1.74 -19.78
N LEU A 92 0.72 -2.30 -18.57
CA LEU A 92 1.24 -1.64 -17.38
C LEU A 92 2.77 -1.51 -17.37
N LEU A 93 3.48 -2.46 -17.99
CA LEU A 93 4.94 -2.40 -18.13
C LEU A 93 5.40 -1.75 -19.44
N GLU A 94 4.48 -1.25 -20.26
CA GLU A 94 4.75 -0.72 -21.61
C GLU A 94 5.59 -1.70 -22.46
N ARG A 95 5.33 -3.00 -22.31
CA ARG A 95 6.03 -4.08 -23.04
C ARG A 95 5.20 -4.52 -24.24
N PRO A 96 5.83 -4.76 -25.41
CA PRO A 96 5.11 -5.34 -26.54
C PRO A 96 4.52 -6.71 -26.16
N ASN A 97 3.30 -6.98 -26.62
CA ASN A 97 2.64 -8.27 -26.44
C ASN A 97 3.30 -9.28 -27.39
N THR A 98 4.36 -9.93 -26.93
CA THR A 98 5.13 -10.89 -27.75
C THR A 98 4.50 -12.28 -27.83
N ASP A 99 3.37 -12.49 -27.14
CA ASP A 99 2.70 -13.78 -27.02
C ASP A 99 1.66 -14.05 -28.14
N GLU A 100 1.50 -13.13 -29.11
CA GLU A 100 0.64 -13.34 -30.29
C GLU A 100 1.35 -14.05 -31.47
N ASP A 101 2.66 -14.33 -31.37
CA ASP A 101 3.46 -14.92 -32.47
C ASP A 101 3.85 -16.41 -32.26
N GLN A 102 3.02 -17.21 -31.56
CA GLN A 102 3.18 -18.69 -31.53
C GLN A 102 1.89 -19.46 -31.84
#